data_AF-L9MUS2-F1
#
_entry.id   AF-L9MUS2-F1
#
_cell.length_a   1.000
_cell.length_b   1.000
_cell.length_c   1.000
_cell.angle_alpha   90.00
_cell.angle_beta   90.00
_cell.angle_gamma   90.00
#
_symmetry.space_group_name_H-M   'P 1'
#
loop_
_entity.id
_entity.type
_entity.pdbx_description
1 polymer ?
#
loop_
_entity_poly.entity_id
_entity_poly.type
_entity_poly.pdbx_seq_one_letter_code
_entity_poly.pdbx_strand_id
1 'polypeptide(L)'
;MLEFLWDCKANILIGLFSFFSSFDFVKLLVVVPIYVFVQRVHNQTQQRSLKSISDEIIKINDFVIEFVIKINKFQIGETVDEKTLNELLILKAKINSHLNYLTENILAFPYGGPLNYACFFLFRRYVSKRSKIKSESLDVIYQETILDDTILSLEKKFVNKNNELIVKTNKLQDRDVLFNKSHTQIYNIKKKQRLAVLDQESIDKIVNIGAELISHLENNSRKVF
;
A
#
# COMPACT_ATOMS: atom_id res chain seq x y z
N MET A 1 27.74 -55.59 -42.55
CA MET A 1 27.36 -54.15 -42.62
C MET A 1 26.00 -53.88 -41.98
N LEU A 2 24.98 -54.74 -42.19
CA LEU A 2 23.67 -54.61 -41.51
C LEU A 2 23.70 -54.83 -39.99
N GLU A 3 24.48 -55.79 -39.48
CA GLU A 3 24.58 -56.06 -38.02
C GLU A 3 25.20 -54.89 -37.25
N PHE A 4 26.25 -54.27 -37.79
CA PHE A 4 26.92 -53.11 -37.18
C PHE A 4 25.99 -51.89 -37.04
N LEU A 5 25.07 -51.69 -38.00
CA LEU A 5 24.05 -50.65 -37.94
C LEU A 5 22.96 -50.94 -36.88
N TRP A 6 22.69 -52.22 -36.60
CA TRP A 6 21.72 -52.62 -35.60
C TRP A 6 22.28 -52.45 -34.18
N ASP A 7 23.54 -52.84 -33.96
CA ASP A 7 24.23 -52.65 -32.67
C ASP A 7 24.42 -51.17 -32.32
N CYS A 8 24.74 -50.32 -33.29
CA CYS A 8 24.79 -48.87 -33.09
C CYS A 8 23.42 -48.30 -32.68
N LYS A 9 22.34 -48.72 -33.35
CA LYS A 9 20.98 -48.29 -32.99
C LYS A 9 20.59 -48.80 -31.61
N ALA A 10 20.91 -50.04 -31.27
CA ALA A 10 20.61 -50.64 -29.97
C ALA A 10 21.35 -49.93 -28.83
N ASN A 11 22.64 -49.64 -28.99
CA ASN A 11 23.43 -48.92 -27.98
C ASN A 11 22.99 -47.46 -27.78
N ILE A 12 22.57 -46.77 -28.85
CA ILE A 12 21.96 -45.43 -28.72
C ILE A 12 20.64 -45.52 -27.94
N LEU A 13 19.81 -46.54 -28.22
CA LEU A 13 18.52 -46.74 -27.56
C LEU A 13 18.68 -47.08 -26.07
N ILE A 14 19.65 -47.94 -25.74
CA ILE A 14 20.00 -48.29 -24.34
C ILE A 14 20.58 -47.08 -23.61
N GLY A 15 21.45 -46.31 -24.26
CA GLY A 15 21.99 -45.06 -23.72
C GLY A 15 20.90 -44.04 -23.40
N LEU A 16 19.95 -43.83 -24.32
CA LEU A 16 18.76 -43.00 -24.10
C LEU A 16 17.89 -43.50 -22.95
N PHE A 17 17.64 -44.81 -22.86
CA PHE A 17 16.83 -45.39 -21.80
C PHE A 17 17.51 -45.27 -20.42
N SER A 18 18.83 -45.44 -20.38
CA SER A 18 19.64 -45.23 -19.17
C SER A 18 19.65 -43.77 -18.72
N PHE A 19 19.62 -42.82 -19.67
CA PHE A 19 19.50 -41.40 -19.38
C PHE A 19 18.11 -41.04 -18.83
N PHE A 20 17.04 -41.55 -19.43
CA PHE A 20 15.66 -41.37 -18.93
C PHE A 20 15.45 -42.02 -17.56
N SER A 21 16.17 -43.10 -17.29
CA SER A 21 16.12 -43.82 -16.01
C SER A 21 17.13 -43.27 -14.98
N SER A 22 17.94 -42.28 -15.36
CA SER A 22 18.88 -41.66 -14.44
C SER A 22 18.14 -40.95 -13.31
N PHE A 23 18.67 -41.06 -12.10
CA PHE A 23 18.07 -40.48 -10.91
C PHE A 23 17.88 -38.96 -11.02
N ASP A 24 18.78 -38.27 -11.73
CA ASP A 24 18.72 -36.83 -11.96
C ASP A 24 17.63 -36.44 -12.96
N PHE A 25 17.41 -37.23 -14.02
CA PHE A 25 16.31 -37.00 -14.96
C PHE A 25 14.95 -37.22 -14.30
N VAL A 26 14.81 -38.28 -13.49
CA VAL A 26 13.57 -38.56 -12.73
C VAL A 26 13.29 -37.43 -11.71
N LYS A 27 14.31 -36.94 -11.01
CA LYS A 27 14.18 -35.76 -10.14
C LYS A 27 13.71 -34.53 -10.91
N LEU A 28 14.29 -34.26 -12.08
CA LEU A 28 13.93 -33.12 -12.90
C LEU A 28 12.47 -33.22 -13.38
N LEU A 29 12.02 -34.43 -13.76
CA LEU A 29 10.63 -34.72 -14.14
C LEU A 29 9.63 -34.45 -13.02
N VAL A 30 10.04 -34.55 -11.74
CA VAL A 30 9.17 -34.30 -10.59
C VAL A 30 9.26 -32.83 -10.13
N VAL A 31 10.48 -32.27 -10.06
CA VAL A 31 10.72 -30.91 -9.54
C VAL A 31 10.18 -29.85 -10.47
N VAL A 32 10.31 -30.01 -11.80
CA VAL A 32 9.86 -29.00 -12.77
C VAL A 32 8.33 -28.80 -12.72
N PRO A 33 7.49 -29.85 -12.78
CA PRO A 33 6.03 -29.68 -12.66
C PRO A 33 5.60 -29.06 -11.33
N ILE A 34 6.22 -29.46 -10.22
CA ILE A 34 5.93 -28.89 -8.89
C ILE A 34 6.28 -27.40 -8.88
N TYR A 35 7.44 -27.02 -9.38
CA TYR A 35 7.86 -25.62 -9.47
C TYR A 35 6.89 -24.80 -10.33
N VAL A 36 6.51 -25.30 -11.52
CA VAL A 36 5.56 -24.64 -12.43
C VAL A 36 4.18 -24.49 -11.76
N PHE A 37 3.74 -25.50 -11.02
CA PHE A 37 2.50 -25.42 -10.25
C PHE A 37 2.56 -24.33 -9.18
N VAL A 38 3.62 -24.32 -8.36
CA VAL A 38 3.83 -23.30 -7.32
C VAL A 38 3.92 -21.91 -7.94
N GLN A 39 4.62 -21.75 -9.06
CA GLN A 39 4.69 -20.50 -9.82
C GLN A 39 3.30 -20.03 -10.25
N ARG A 40 2.45 -20.92 -10.77
CA ARG A 40 1.10 -20.57 -11.22
C ARG A 40 0.21 -20.13 -10.06
N VAL A 41 0.25 -20.87 -8.95
CA VAL A 41 -0.49 -20.52 -7.72
C VAL A 41 0.00 -19.19 -7.18
N HIS A 42 1.32 -18.99 -7.10
CA HIS A 42 1.94 -17.73 -6.67
C HIS A 42 1.47 -16.54 -7.49
N ASN A 43 1.53 -16.63 -8.82
CA ASN A 43 1.10 -15.56 -9.72
C ASN A 43 -0.39 -15.25 -9.57
N GLN A 44 -1.22 -16.27 -9.43
CA GLN A 44 -2.66 -16.09 -9.23
C GLN A 44 -2.98 -15.40 -7.90
N THR A 45 -2.28 -15.77 -6.82
CA THR A 45 -2.41 -15.12 -5.52
C THR A 45 -1.93 -13.68 -5.58
N GLN A 46 -0.77 -13.42 -6.21
CA GLN A 46 -0.24 -12.06 -6.40
C GLN A 46 -1.23 -11.15 -7.12
N GLN A 47 -1.83 -11.60 -8.22
CA GLN A 47 -2.81 -10.82 -8.97
C GLN A 47 -4.07 -10.50 -8.15
N ARG A 48 -4.58 -11.49 -7.39
CA ARG A 48 -5.75 -11.30 -6.52
C ARG A 48 -5.46 -10.32 -5.38
N SER A 49 -4.31 -10.48 -4.71
CA SER A 49 -3.88 -9.57 -3.65
C SER A 49 -3.64 -8.16 -4.17
N LEU A 50 -2.98 -8.01 -5.33
CA LEU A 50 -2.75 -6.71 -5.96
C LEU A 50 -4.08 -6.00 -6.29
N LYS A 51 -5.04 -6.74 -6.85
CA LYS A 51 -6.37 -6.20 -7.11
C LYS A 51 -7.05 -5.75 -5.81
N SER A 52 -7.03 -6.58 -4.77
CA SER A 52 -7.61 -6.23 -3.47
C SER A 52 -7.00 -4.96 -2.89
N ILE A 53 -5.66 -4.84 -2.90
CA ILE A 53 -4.94 -3.64 -2.43
C ILE A 53 -5.33 -2.41 -3.25
N SER A 54 -5.38 -2.56 -4.58
CA SER A 54 -5.78 -1.47 -5.48
C SER A 54 -7.22 -1.00 -5.21
N ASP A 55 -8.16 -1.94 -5.02
CA ASP A 55 -9.55 -1.63 -4.72
C ASP A 55 -9.68 -0.89 -3.37
N GLU A 56 -8.89 -1.26 -2.36
CA GLU A 56 -8.88 -0.57 -1.08
C GLU A 56 -8.29 0.85 -1.18
N ILE A 57 -7.17 1.05 -1.89
CA ILE A 57 -6.57 2.38 -2.11
C ILE A 57 -7.55 3.31 -2.83
N ILE A 58 -8.26 2.82 -3.86
CA ILE A 58 -9.25 3.62 -4.59
C ILE A 58 -10.37 4.06 -3.65
N LYS A 59 -10.94 3.14 -2.85
CA LYS A 59 -11.99 3.48 -1.87
C LYS A 59 -11.52 4.49 -0.84
N ILE A 60 -10.31 4.32 -0.31
CA ILE A 60 -9.72 5.26 0.66
C ILE A 60 -9.63 6.65 0.04
N ASN A 61 -9.07 6.76 -1.17
CA ASN A 61 -8.96 8.02 -1.89
C ASN A 61 -10.34 8.65 -2.14
N ASP A 62 -11.35 7.88 -2.56
CA ASP A 62 -12.71 8.37 -2.77
C ASP A 62 -13.32 8.92 -1.47
N PHE A 63 -13.20 8.20 -0.35
CA PHE A 63 -13.71 8.67 0.94
C PHE A 63 -12.95 9.88 1.47
N VAL A 64 -11.64 9.94 1.26
CA VAL A 64 -10.79 11.09 1.59
C VAL A 64 -11.26 12.32 0.80
N ILE A 65 -11.45 12.20 -0.52
CA ILE A 65 -11.92 13.28 -1.37
C ILE A 65 -13.33 13.73 -0.94
N GLU A 66 -14.25 12.79 -0.66
CA GLU A 66 -15.59 13.11 -0.17
C GLU A 66 -15.54 13.88 1.15
N PHE A 67 -14.71 13.41 2.10
CA PHE A 67 -14.53 14.04 3.40
C PHE A 67 -14.00 15.47 3.25
N VAL A 68 -12.99 15.68 2.40
CA VAL A 68 -12.41 17.00 2.14
C VAL A 68 -13.43 17.94 1.50
N ILE A 69 -14.19 17.48 0.50
CA ILE A 69 -15.24 18.27 -0.14
C ILE A 69 -16.30 18.68 0.88
N LYS A 70 -16.72 17.77 1.77
CA LYS A 70 -17.71 18.07 2.82
C LYS A 70 -17.17 19.08 3.83
N ILE A 71 -15.93 18.93 4.29
CA ILE A 71 -15.31 19.91 5.21
C ILE A 71 -15.18 21.29 4.57
N ASN A 72 -14.79 21.36 3.30
CA ASN A 72 -14.58 22.62 2.58
C ASN A 72 -15.87 23.43 2.36
N LYS A 73 -17.05 22.83 2.54
CA LYS A 73 -18.34 23.54 2.47
C LYS A 73 -18.60 24.41 3.69
N PHE A 74 -17.94 24.14 4.82
CA PHE A 74 -18.17 24.87 6.06
C PHE A 74 -17.33 26.14 6.13
N GLN A 75 -17.95 27.24 6.52
CA GLN A 75 -17.25 28.46 6.89
C GLN A 75 -16.96 28.47 8.39
N ILE A 76 -15.88 29.15 8.75
CA ILE A 76 -15.46 29.26 10.15
C ILE A 76 -16.53 30.04 10.93
N GLY A 77 -16.98 29.47 12.05
CA GLY A 77 -18.02 30.07 12.90
C GLY A 77 -19.45 29.70 12.53
N GLU A 78 -19.68 28.86 11.51
CA GLU A 78 -20.99 28.27 11.27
C GLU A 78 -21.28 27.15 12.29
N THR A 79 -22.51 27.12 12.79
CA THR A 79 -23.02 25.99 13.58
C THR A 79 -23.21 24.79 12.66
N VAL A 80 -22.45 23.72 12.89
CA VAL A 80 -22.56 22.50 12.11
C VAL A 80 -23.79 21.72 12.58
N ASP A 81 -24.68 21.38 11.66
CA ASP A 81 -25.81 20.48 11.94
C ASP A 81 -25.28 19.12 12.43
N GLU A 82 -25.90 18.58 13.49
CA GLU A 82 -25.52 17.32 14.12
C GLU A 82 -25.54 16.16 13.11
N LYS A 83 -26.45 16.22 12.13
CA LYS A 83 -26.50 15.25 11.03
C LYS A 83 -25.22 15.26 10.20
N THR A 84 -24.70 16.43 9.83
CA THR A 84 -23.50 16.51 8.98
C THR A 84 -22.24 16.16 9.75
N LEU A 85 -22.19 16.48 11.05
CA LEU A 85 -21.13 16.01 11.94
C LEU A 85 -21.11 14.48 12.02
N ASN A 86 -22.27 13.84 12.18
CA ASN A 86 -22.39 12.39 12.19
C ASN A 86 -21.96 11.76 10.85
N GLU A 87 -22.29 12.37 9.72
CA GLU A 87 -21.83 11.90 8.41
C GLU A 87 -20.29 11.95 8.28
N LEU A 88 -19.64 13.01 8.78
CA LEU A 88 -18.18 13.13 8.78
C LEU A 88 -17.52 12.09 9.69
N LEU A 89 -18.09 11.85 10.87
CA LEU A 89 -17.63 10.80 11.79
C LEU A 89 -17.75 9.41 11.17
N ILE A 90 -18.84 9.13 10.45
CA ILE A 90 -19.03 7.89 9.71
C ILE A 90 -18.00 7.74 8.59
N LEU A 91 -17.75 8.79 7.80
CA LEU A 91 -16.73 8.77 6.75
C LEU A 91 -15.34 8.48 7.31
N LYS A 92 -14.98 9.11 8.43
CA LYS A 92 -13.75 8.82 9.16
C LYS A 92 -13.65 7.36 9.59
N ALA A 93 -14.71 6.81 10.18
CA ALA A 93 -14.73 5.41 10.59
C ALA A 93 -14.51 4.47 9.41
N LYS A 94 -15.11 4.79 8.25
CA LYS A 94 -14.88 4.06 6.99
C LYS A 94 -13.43 4.16 6.52
N ILE A 95 -12.85 5.36 6.46
CA ILE A 95 -11.44 5.56 6.06
C ILE A 95 -10.53 4.71 6.94
N ASN A 96 -10.66 4.79 8.27
CA ASN A 96 -9.86 4.00 9.20
C ASN A 96 -10.04 2.48 9.01
N SER A 97 -11.27 2.03 8.77
CA SER A 97 -11.54 0.61 8.50
C SER A 97 -10.83 0.14 7.24
N HIS A 98 -10.87 0.93 6.17
CA HIS A 98 -10.20 0.60 4.91
C HIS A 98 -8.68 0.68 5.00
N LEU A 99 -8.12 1.61 5.79
CA LEU A 99 -6.67 1.64 6.09
C LEU A 99 -6.21 0.38 6.84
N ASN A 100 -7.02 -0.11 7.78
CA ASN A 100 -6.73 -1.38 8.46
C ASN A 100 -6.76 -2.57 7.48
N TYR A 101 -7.78 -2.65 6.62
CA TYR A 101 -7.86 -3.70 5.59
C TYR A 101 -6.70 -3.62 4.59
N LEU A 102 -6.27 -2.42 4.22
CA LEU A 102 -5.10 -2.20 3.38
C LEU A 102 -3.84 -2.78 4.06
N THR A 103 -3.62 -2.44 5.32
CA THR A 103 -2.48 -2.94 6.11
C THR A 103 -2.47 -4.47 6.17
N GLU A 104 -3.62 -5.09 6.46
CA GLU A 104 -3.76 -6.55 6.50
C GLU A 104 -3.45 -7.19 5.13
N ASN A 105 -3.95 -6.60 4.05
CA ASN A 105 -3.70 -7.07 2.68
C ASN A 105 -2.23 -6.97 2.29
N ILE A 106 -1.54 -5.90 2.69
CA ILE A 106 -0.11 -5.70 2.45
C ILE A 106 0.70 -6.72 3.25
N LEU A 107 0.39 -6.92 4.53
CA LEU A 107 1.07 -7.91 5.37
C LEU A 107 0.92 -9.35 4.84
N ALA A 108 -0.23 -9.67 4.25
CA ALA A 108 -0.54 -10.96 3.65
C ALA A 108 -0.04 -11.12 2.21
N PHE A 109 0.54 -10.08 1.60
CA PHE A 109 0.92 -10.11 0.20
C PHE A 109 2.02 -11.16 -0.08
N PRO A 110 1.88 -11.99 -1.14
CA PRO A 110 2.89 -12.99 -1.49
C PRO A 110 4.13 -12.33 -2.14
N TYR A 111 5.04 -11.85 -1.30
CA TYR A 111 6.27 -11.18 -1.72
C TYR A 111 7.32 -12.12 -2.35
N GLY A 112 8.04 -11.61 -3.34
CA GLY A 112 9.16 -12.29 -3.99
C GLY A 112 8.74 -13.34 -5.01
N GLY A 113 9.65 -14.26 -5.33
CA GLY A 113 9.40 -15.35 -6.28
C GLY A 113 8.69 -16.56 -5.67
N PRO A 114 8.39 -17.60 -6.48
CA PRO A 114 7.64 -18.79 -6.06
C PRO A 114 8.26 -19.53 -4.88
N LEU A 115 9.60 -19.57 -4.82
CA LEU A 115 10.32 -20.20 -3.71
C LEU A 115 10.15 -19.41 -2.39
N ASN A 116 10.14 -18.08 -2.46
CA ASN A 116 9.91 -17.23 -1.30
C ASN A 116 8.47 -17.40 -0.79
N TYR A 117 7.51 -17.50 -1.72
CA TYR A 117 6.11 -17.79 -1.42
C TYR A 117 5.92 -19.18 -0.83
N ALA A 118 6.51 -20.22 -1.41
CA ALA A 118 6.43 -21.58 -0.88
C ALA A 118 7.01 -21.67 0.53
N CYS A 119 8.16 -21.03 0.77
CA CYS A 119 8.77 -20.96 2.10
C CYS A 119 7.86 -20.21 3.10
N PHE A 120 7.26 -19.10 2.69
CA PHE A 120 6.29 -18.38 3.53
C PHE A 120 5.03 -19.21 3.81
N PHE A 121 4.53 -19.93 2.82
CA PHE A 121 3.37 -20.80 2.98
C PHE A 121 3.62 -21.92 4.00
N LEU A 122 4.80 -22.54 3.94
CA LEU A 122 5.18 -23.66 4.82
C LEU A 122 5.64 -23.21 6.21
N PHE A 123 6.40 -22.12 6.31
CA PHE A 123 7.10 -21.72 7.54
C PHE A 123 6.70 -20.33 8.08
N ARG A 124 5.75 -19.65 7.43
CA ARG A 124 5.32 -18.27 7.76
C ARG A 124 6.45 -17.25 7.80
N ARG A 125 7.55 -17.52 7.09
CA ARG A 125 8.73 -16.66 7.01
C ARG A 125 9.13 -16.43 5.56
N TYR A 126 9.40 -15.18 5.21
CA TYR A 126 10.00 -14.84 3.92
C TYR A 126 11.51 -15.02 3.99
N VAL A 127 12.08 -15.66 2.97
CA VAL A 127 13.53 -15.76 2.71
C VAL A 127 14.11 -14.38 2.40
N SER A 128 13.41 -13.60 1.58
CA SER A 128 13.77 -12.20 1.28
C SER A 128 12.66 -11.24 1.71
N LYS A 129 13.04 -10.27 2.54
CA LYS A 129 12.13 -9.25 3.10
C LYS A 129 12.22 -7.89 2.41
N ARG A 130 13.11 -7.71 1.42
CA ARG A 130 13.40 -6.39 0.83
C ARG A 130 12.16 -5.72 0.24
N SER A 131 11.41 -6.45 -0.59
CA SER A 131 10.16 -5.94 -1.19
C SER A 131 9.08 -5.69 -0.14
N LYS A 132 9.00 -6.56 0.88
CA LYS A 132 8.06 -6.41 1.98
C LYS A 132 8.30 -5.11 2.76
N ILE A 133 9.53 -4.87 3.18
CA ILE A 133 9.92 -3.67 3.95
C ILE A 133 9.58 -2.39 3.18
N LYS A 134 9.86 -2.36 1.86
CA LYS A 134 9.53 -1.18 1.04
C LYS A 134 8.02 -0.98 0.94
N SER A 135 7.22 -2.03 0.73
CA SER A 135 5.77 -1.91 0.74
C SER A 135 5.22 -1.44 2.09
N GLU A 136 5.73 -1.98 3.20
CA GLU A 136 5.35 -1.53 4.55
C GLU A 136 5.70 -0.05 4.78
N SER A 137 6.87 0.41 4.30
CA SER A 137 7.22 1.82 4.40
C SER A 137 6.30 2.73 3.60
N LEU A 138 5.88 2.31 2.39
CA LEU A 138 4.95 3.08 1.56
C LEU A 138 3.54 3.10 2.17
N ASP A 139 3.10 2.00 2.77
CA ASP A 139 1.86 1.92 3.53
C ASP A 139 1.85 2.88 4.72
N VAL A 140 2.92 2.90 5.52
CA VAL A 140 3.07 3.83 6.64
C VAL A 140 3.04 5.28 6.15
N ILE A 141 3.81 5.62 5.11
CA ILE A 141 3.82 6.98 4.54
C ILE A 141 2.43 7.38 4.01
N TYR A 142 1.71 6.44 3.39
CA TYR A 142 0.35 6.67 2.90
C TYR A 142 -0.62 6.96 4.06
N GLN A 143 -0.59 6.14 5.11
CA GLN A 143 -1.41 6.31 6.30
C GLN A 143 -1.08 7.61 7.04
N GLU A 144 0.20 7.90 7.26
CA GLU A 144 0.67 9.14 7.89
C GLU A 144 0.21 10.37 7.09
N THR A 145 0.28 10.33 5.75
CA THR A 145 -0.18 11.46 4.93
C THR A 145 -1.68 11.73 5.11
N ILE A 146 -2.49 10.69 5.34
CA ILE A 146 -3.93 10.80 5.61
C ILE A 146 -4.20 11.25 7.06
N LEU A 147 -3.38 10.81 8.01
CA LEU A 147 -3.56 11.02 9.45
C LEU A 147 -2.99 12.36 9.96
N ASP A 148 -1.77 12.71 9.57
CA ASP A 148 -1.00 13.84 10.11
C ASP A 148 -1.32 15.16 9.38
N ASP A 149 -1.34 15.17 8.05
CA ASP A 149 -1.36 16.42 7.27
C ASP A 149 -2.75 16.89 6.84
N THR A 150 -3.77 16.03 6.86
CA THR A 150 -4.93 16.28 6.00
C THR A 150 -6.29 16.17 6.68
N ILE A 151 -6.68 15.06 7.30
CA ILE A 151 -8.13 14.80 7.47
C ILE A 151 -8.56 14.54 8.92
N LEU A 152 -7.72 13.88 9.71
CA LEU A 152 -8.08 13.39 11.04
C LEU A 152 -7.51 14.21 12.20
N SER A 153 -6.44 14.97 11.96
CA SER A 153 -5.85 15.90 12.93
C SER A 153 -6.70 17.16 13.12
N LEU A 154 -7.44 17.57 12.09
CA LEU A 154 -8.44 18.64 12.11
C LEU A 154 -9.43 18.43 13.28
N GLU A 155 -9.94 17.22 13.45
CA GLU A 155 -11.11 16.99 14.32
C GLU A 155 -10.83 17.02 15.83
N LYS A 156 -9.60 16.75 16.30
CA LYS A 156 -9.31 16.79 17.76
C LYS A 156 -9.54 18.18 18.39
N LYS A 157 -9.80 19.22 17.59
CA LYS A 157 -10.16 20.57 18.03
C LYS A 157 -11.25 21.25 17.20
N PHE A 158 -12.06 20.53 16.41
CA PHE A 158 -13.04 21.21 15.54
C PHE A 158 -14.25 21.75 16.25
N VAL A 159 -14.74 21.07 17.29
CA VAL A 159 -16.06 21.40 17.85
C VAL A 159 -15.91 21.72 19.33
N ASN A 160 -16.26 22.95 19.73
CA ASN A 160 -16.39 23.30 21.15
C ASN A 160 -17.59 22.56 21.77
N LYS A 161 -17.75 22.57 23.10
CA LYS A 161 -18.96 22.09 23.80
C LYS A 161 -20.29 22.68 23.28
N ASN A 162 -20.22 23.73 22.46
CA ASN A 162 -21.36 24.46 21.88
C ASN A 162 -21.58 24.19 20.37
N ASN A 163 -20.97 23.17 19.77
CA ASN A 163 -21.12 22.84 18.33
C ASN A 163 -20.54 23.88 17.33
N GLU A 164 -19.62 24.74 17.78
CA GLU A 164 -18.97 25.76 16.95
C GLU A 164 -17.61 25.28 16.41
N LEU A 165 -17.34 25.60 15.13
CA LEU A 165 -16.09 25.30 14.44
C LEU A 165 -14.92 26.15 14.95
N ILE A 166 -13.94 25.55 15.63
CA ILE A 166 -12.72 26.24 16.09
C ILE A 166 -11.58 26.03 15.09
N VAL A 167 -10.98 27.13 14.61
CA VAL A 167 -9.70 27.12 13.89
C VAL A 167 -8.55 27.16 14.88
N LYS A 168 -7.64 26.18 14.84
CA LYS A 168 -6.30 26.36 15.39
C LYS A 168 -5.51 27.23 14.41
N THR A 169 -5.27 28.48 14.80
CA THR A 169 -4.16 29.24 14.24
C THR A 169 -2.87 28.52 14.63
N ASN A 170 -1.93 28.40 13.68
CA ASN A 170 -0.58 27.89 13.93
C ASN A 170 0.13 28.78 14.98
N LYS A 171 -0.09 28.48 16.26
CA LYS A 171 0.85 28.80 17.33
C LYS A 171 1.74 27.57 17.52
N LEU A 172 2.70 27.45 16.62
CA LEU A 172 4.02 26.95 16.98
C LEU A 172 4.75 28.17 17.56
N GLN A 173 4.66 28.35 18.88
CA GLN A 173 5.60 29.11 19.72
C GLN A 173 5.07 29.08 21.16
N ASP A 174 5.43 28.04 21.88
CA ASP A 174 6.41 28.21 22.95
C ASP A 174 7.55 27.26 22.57
N ARG A 175 8.62 27.80 21.98
CA ARG A 175 9.90 27.20 22.33
C ARG A 175 10.30 27.85 23.64
N ASP A 176 11.03 27.11 24.45
CA ASP A 176 12.07 27.67 25.29
C ASP A 176 12.49 29.05 24.76
N VAL A 177 12.15 30.04 25.58
CA VAL A 177 12.54 31.43 25.49
C VAL A 177 13.99 31.48 25.05
N LEU A 178 14.29 31.95 23.84
CA LEU A 178 15.56 32.58 23.47
C LEU A 178 15.53 33.03 22.00
N PHE A 179 15.94 34.29 21.80
CA PHE A 179 16.15 34.99 20.52
C PHE A 179 15.01 35.86 19.97
N ASN A 180 15.03 37.07 20.53
CA ASN A 180 15.20 38.33 19.80
C ASN A 180 14.02 38.95 19.05
N LYS A 181 13.49 39.97 19.71
CA LYS A 181 12.98 41.25 19.19
C LYS A 181 13.54 41.61 17.80
N SER A 182 12.75 41.38 16.75
CA SER A 182 12.59 42.25 15.59
C SER A 182 11.96 41.46 14.45
N HIS A 183 10.63 41.49 14.29
CA HIS A 183 9.95 41.40 12.98
C HIS A 183 8.45 41.63 13.17
N THR A 184 8.12 42.83 13.62
CA THR A 184 6.77 43.42 13.66
C THR A 184 6.23 43.75 12.26
N GLN A 185 6.59 42.97 11.23
CA GLN A 185 6.26 43.25 9.83
C GLN A 185 5.69 42.06 9.03
N ILE A 186 5.39 40.92 9.67
CA ILE A 186 4.63 39.81 9.04
C ILE A 186 3.17 39.81 9.52
N TYR A 187 2.67 40.97 9.98
CA TYR A 187 1.32 41.11 10.51
C TYR A 187 0.28 41.62 9.49
N ASN A 188 0.63 41.70 8.19
CA ASN A 188 -0.28 42.19 7.15
C ASN A 188 -0.34 41.35 5.86
N ILE A 189 0.07 40.07 5.90
CA ILE A 189 -0.14 39.16 4.76
C ILE A 189 -1.30 38.21 5.08
N LYS A 190 -2.48 38.61 4.58
CA LYS A 190 -3.70 37.81 4.40
C LYS A 190 -4.32 37.19 5.66
N LYS A 191 -5.09 38.04 6.33
CA LYS A 191 -6.31 37.69 7.07
C LYS A 191 -7.35 37.08 6.10
N LYS A 192 -7.12 35.85 5.66
CA LYS A 192 -8.11 34.99 5.01
C LYS A 192 -7.99 33.64 5.72
N GLN A 193 -8.55 33.57 6.91
CA GLN A 193 -8.76 32.33 7.62
C GLN A 193 -9.70 31.50 6.74
N ARG A 194 -9.12 30.66 5.89
CA ARG A 194 -9.76 29.46 5.40
C ARG A 194 -9.28 28.37 6.35
N LEU A 195 -10.19 27.52 6.83
CA LEU A 195 -9.83 26.18 7.26
C LEU A 195 -8.74 25.69 6.31
N ALA A 196 -7.62 25.19 6.86
CA ALA A 196 -6.46 24.75 6.09
C ALA A 196 -6.98 24.14 4.79
N VAL A 197 -6.78 24.87 3.68
CA VAL A 197 -7.22 24.40 2.39
C VAL A 197 -6.37 23.15 2.25
N LEU A 198 -6.98 21.99 2.47
CA LEU A 198 -6.51 20.77 1.84
C LEU A 198 -6.51 21.11 0.38
N ASP A 199 -5.35 21.57 -0.07
CA ASP A 199 -5.15 21.96 -1.43
C ASP A 199 -5.22 20.69 -2.27
N GLN A 200 -5.53 20.90 -3.54
CA GLN A 200 -5.44 19.84 -4.53
C GLN A 200 -4.10 19.11 -4.42
N GLU A 201 -3.02 19.80 -4.04
CA GLU A 201 -1.68 19.24 -3.82
C GLU A 201 -1.65 18.15 -2.72
N SER A 202 -2.39 18.32 -1.63
CA SER A 202 -2.51 17.33 -0.56
C SER A 202 -3.26 16.09 -1.02
N ILE A 203 -4.35 16.26 -1.79
CA ILE A 203 -5.09 15.15 -2.40
C ILE A 203 -4.20 14.43 -3.43
N ASP A 204 -3.53 15.19 -4.29
CA ASP A 204 -2.62 14.66 -5.31
C ASP A 204 -1.47 13.88 -4.65
N LYS A 205 -0.92 14.37 -3.53
CA LYS A 205 0.11 13.67 -2.74
C LYS A 205 -0.41 12.32 -2.23
N ILE A 206 -1.61 12.27 -1.64
CA ILE A 206 -2.23 11.02 -1.17
C ILE A 206 -2.41 10.05 -2.34
N VAL A 207 -3.01 10.50 -3.44
CA VAL A 207 -3.26 9.69 -4.63
C VAL A 207 -1.95 9.16 -5.23
N ASN A 208 -0.91 10.01 -5.31
CA ASN A 208 0.40 9.65 -5.87
C ASN A 208 1.12 8.61 -5.02
N ILE A 209 1.09 8.71 -3.69
CA ILE A 209 1.69 7.70 -2.80
C ILE A 209 0.95 6.36 -2.95
N GLY A 210 -0.39 6.38 -3.02
CA GLY A 210 -1.17 5.18 -3.29
C GLY A 210 -0.81 4.52 -4.63
N ALA A 211 -0.63 5.33 -5.68
CA ALA A 211 -0.17 4.84 -6.98
C ALA A 211 1.27 4.29 -6.94
N GLU A 212 2.18 4.90 -6.18
CA GLU A 212 3.53 4.39 -5.98
C GLU A 212 3.53 3.03 -5.28
N LEU A 213 2.69 2.86 -4.26
CA LEU A 213 2.50 1.58 -3.56
C LEU A 213 2.01 0.47 -4.53
N ILE A 214 1.00 0.75 -5.34
CA ILE A 214 0.49 -0.18 -6.36
C ILE A 214 1.60 -0.51 -7.38
N SER A 215 2.27 0.51 -7.90
CA SER A 215 3.36 0.33 -8.87
C SER A 215 4.50 -0.49 -8.29
N HIS A 216 4.85 -0.28 -7.02
CA HIS A 216 5.88 -1.07 -6.36
C HIS A 216 5.49 -2.54 -6.24
N LEU A 217 4.25 -2.82 -5.83
CA LEU A 217 3.73 -4.19 -5.71
C LEU A 217 3.63 -4.88 -7.07
N GLU A 218 3.21 -4.16 -8.11
CA GLU A 218 3.15 -4.67 -9.48
C GLU A 218 4.54 -4.97 -10.06
N ASN A 219 5.51 -4.08 -9.83
CA ASN A 219 6.89 -4.33 -10.24
C ASN A 219 7.50 -5.54 -9.53
N ASN A 220 7.08 -5.82 -8.29
CA ASN A 220 7.48 -7.03 -7.57
C ASN A 220 6.79 -8.29 -8.07
N SER A 221 5.57 -8.20 -8.62
CA SER A 221 4.85 -9.37 -9.18
C SER A 221 5.30 -9.69 -10.60
N ARG A 222 5.77 -8.71 -11.37
CA ARG A 222 6.27 -8.90 -12.74
C ARG A 222 7.70 -9.44 -12.83
N LYS A 223 8.50 -9.36 -11.77
CA LYS A 223 9.85 -9.95 -11.71
C LYS A 223 9.77 -11.47 -11.54
N VAL A 224 9.42 -12.13 -12.64
CA VAL A 224 9.38 -13.60 -12.80
C VAL A 224 10.70 -14.13 -13.39
N PHE A 225 11.71 -13.27 -13.58
CA PHE A 225 13.07 -13.64 -14.01
C PHE A 225 14.10 -12.92 -13.14
#